data_AF-A0A847LM16-F1
#
_entry.id   AF-A0A847LM16-F1
#
_cell.length_a   1.000
_cell.length_b   1.000
_cell.length_c   1.000
_cell.angle_alpha   90.00
_cell.angle_beta   90.00
_cell.angle_gamma   90.00
#
_symmetry.space_group_name_H-M   'P 1'
#
loop_
_entity.id
_entity.type
_entity.pdbx_description
1 polymer ?
#
loop_
_entity_poly.entity_id
_entity_poly.type
_entity_poly.pdbx_seq_one_letter_code
_entity_poly.pdbx_strand_id
1 'polypeptide(L)'
;MNRFSTIVVVVVLGVAMLGLTGCNLFDGTDSALHARTDEELIEEGNLALESGDFTASNERFDELLAHGIARDEVFRGKGETLAGQAGFRFLASLDALQNGVGPYDTAPVCFRCASLVRDRPLMVQGITWMNRLGSPDRSDRMARALMKVGAAVRLLLDKYDTNNNRRLDQYDEIDFDSNDGKTPTWPSLYQDLVTGPAADGETLEQAFLDLARGFDGRGDPWVLLSPVAGQTASGTFSASNRATIQAVGDLVDRLAAAHPYYNVHVASFAAAIRLLDGAE
;
A
#
# COMPACT_ATOMS: atom_id res chain seq x y z
N MET A 1 -71.87 35.90 0.01
CA MET A 1 -70.55 35.25 0.20
C MET A 1 -69.49 36.09 -0.48
N ASN A 2 -68.68 36.80 0.31
CA ASN A 2 -67.78 37.86 -0.14
C ASN A 2 -66.53 37.30 -0.81
N ARG A 3 -66.26 37.73 -2.05
CA ARG A 3 -65.06 37.39 -2.84
C ARG A 3 -63.74 37.71 -2.13
N PHE A 4 -63.76 38.64 -1.16
CA PHE A 4 -62.63 38.97 -0.31
C PHE A 4 -62.22 37.85 0.66
N SER A 5 -63.17 37.09 1.22
CA SER A 5 -62.84 35.99 2.14
C SER A 5 -62.23 34.80 1.41
N THR A 6 -62.63 34.54 0.16
CA THR A 6 -62.09 33.43 -0.63
C THR A 6 -60.63 33.67 -1.04
N ILE A 7 -60.26 34.92 -1.37
CA ILE A 7 -58.87 35.27 -1.75
C ILE A 7 -57.93 35.17 -0.55
N VAL A 8 -58.36 35.61 0.63
CA VAL A 8 -57.54 35.52 1.85
C VAL A 8 -57.32 34.05 2.27
N VAL A 9 -58.35 33.21 2.15
CA VAL A 9 -58.22 31.77 2.46
C VAL A 9 -57.28 31.06 1.48
N VAL A 10 -57.31 31.41 0.18
CA VAL A 10 -56.41 30.81 -0.83
C VAL A 10 -54.96 31.25 -0.65
N VAL A 11 -54.70 32.51 -0.28
CA VAL A 11 -53.34 33.01 0.00
C VAL A 11 -52.77 32.38 1.28
N VAL A 12 -53.59 32.23 2.33
CA VAL A 12 -53.17 31.58 3.58
C VAL A 12 -52.93 30.07 3.38
N LEU A 13 -53.74 29.39 2.56
CA LEU A 13 -53.50 27.98 2.20
C LEU A 13 -52.28 27.81 1.29
N GLY A 14 -51.98 28.75 0.39
CA GLY A 14 -50.78 28.71 -0.46
C GLY A 14 -49.48 28.87 0.34
N VAL A 15 -49.47 29.77 1.34
CA VAL A 15 -48.33 29.95 2.25
C VAL A 15 -48.20 28.77 3.23
N ALA A 16 -49.31 28.20 3.68
CA ALA A 16 -49.29 27.01 4.54
C ALA A 16 -48.86 25.73 3.80
N MET A 17 -49.19 25.57 2.50
CA MET A 17 -48.71 24.45 1.70
C MET A 17 -47.22 24.55 1.34
N LEU A 18 -46.68 25.76 1.17
CA LEU A 18 -45.22 25.98 1.05
C LEU A 18 -44.48 25.72 2.38
N GLY A 19 -45.16 25.87 3.51
CA GLY A 19 -44.62 25.52 4.84
C GLY A 19 -44.68 24.03 5.18
N LEU A 20 -45.52 23.23 4.52
CA LEU A 20 -45.68 21.79 4.79
C LEU A 20 -44.86 20.87 3.86
N THR A 21 -44.28 21.40 2.79
CA THR A 21 -43.28 20.71 1.95
C THR A 21 -41.84 21.09 2.29
N GLY A 22 -41.64 21.93 3.32
CA GLY A 22 -40.37 22.55 3.68
C GLY A 22 -39.45 21.77 4.62
N CYS A 23 -39.69 20.48 4.89
CA CYS A 23 -38.78 19.70 5.75
C CYS A 23 -37.77 18.81 4.99
N ASN A 24 -37.93 18.59 3.69
CA ASN A 24 -37.00 17.74 2.90
C ASN A 24 -36.41 18.43 1.66
N LEU A 25 -36.86 19.65 1.30
CA LEU A 25 -36.33 20.37 0.14
C LEU A 25 -35.15 21.30 0.49
N PHE A 26 -35.08 21.74 1.75
CA PHE A 26 -34.01 22.61 2.25
C PHE A 26 -32.78 21.83 2.71
N ASP A 27 -32.91 20.58 3.15
CA ASP A 27 -31.76 19.76 3.55
C ASP A 27 -30.85 19.45 2.35
N GLY A 28 -31.44 19.21 1.17
CA GLY A 28 -30.69 19.01 -0.09
C GLY A 28 -30.16 20.29 -0.75
N THR A 29 -30.64 21.48 -0.34
CA THR A 29 -30.15 22.77 -0.88
C THR A 29 -29.18 23.49 0.06
N ASP A 30 -29.24 23.25 1.38
CA ASP A 30 -28.24 23.74 2.33
C ASP A 30 -26.94 22.92 2.23
N SER A 31 -27.06 21.61 2.00
CA SER A 31 -25.94 20.70 1.68
C SER A 31 -25.22 21.02 0.36
N ALA A 32 -25.83 21.84 -0.50
CA ALA A 32 -25.27 22.25 -1.80
C ALA A 32 -24.68 23.68 -1.77
N LEU A 33 -24.85 24.43 -0.68
CA LEU A 33 -24.49 25.86 -0.58
C LEU A 33 -23.36 26.16 0.42
N HIS A 34 -23.00 25.21 1.28
CA HIS A 34 -21.73 25.26 1.99
C HIS A 34 -20.69 24.47 1.20
N ALA A 35 -19.67 25.17 0.68
CA ALA A 35 -18.40 24.53 0.36
C ALA A 35 -17.99 23.73 1.59
N ARG A 36 -17.90 22.40 1.45
CA ARG A 36 -17.50 21.51 2.54
C ARG A 36 -16.19 22.00 3.11
N THR A 37 -16.07 21.97 4.44
CA THR A 37 -14.80 22.36 5.05
C THR A 37 -13.73 21.31 4.72
N ASP A 38 -12.47 21.72 4.65
CA ASP A 38 -11.37 20.77 4.36
C ASP A 38 -11.31 19.63 5.39
N GLU A 39 -11.68 19.88 6.65
CA GLU A 39 -11.72 18.84 7.69
C GLU A 39 -12.85 17.82 7.46
N GLU A 40 -14.04 18.27 7.01
CA GLU A 40 -15.14 17.36 6.64
C GLU A 40 -14.74 16.46 5.46
N LEU A 41 -14.02 16.99 4.47
CA LEU A 41 -13.52 16.20 3.35
C LEU A 41 -12.48 15.16 3.80
N ILE A 42 -11.64 15.47 4.79
CA ILE A 42 -10.69 14.50 5.38
C ILE A 42 -11.46 13.38 6.09
N GLU A 43 -12.44 13.72 6.93
CA GLU A 43 -13.26 12.74 7.64
C GLU A 43 -14.02 11.81 6.68
N GLU A 44 -14.67 12.37 5.66
CA GLU A 44 -15.34 11.58 4.63
C GLU A 44 -14.37 10.69 3.84
N GLY A 45 -13.19 11.22 3.48
CA GLY A 45 -12.15 10.47 2.78
C GLY A 45 -11.66 9.27 3.59
N ASN A 46 -11.46 9.45 4.90
CA ASN A 46 -11.09 8.39 5.83
C ASN A 46 -12.22 7.36 6.02
N LEU A 47 -13.47 7.82 6.16
CA LEU A 47 -14.62 6.92 6.29
C LEU A 47 -14.83 6.06 5.03
N ALA A 48 -14.65 6.66 3.85
CA ALA A 48 -14.66 5.94 2.58
C ALA A 48 -13.50 4.93 2.49
N LEU A 49 -12.30 5.32 2.94
CA LEU A 49 -11.14 4.43 2.99
C LEU A 49 -11.37 3.21 3.89
N GLU A 50 -11.87 3.44 5.11
CA GLU A 50 -12.16 2.39 6.10
C GLU A 50 -13.26 1.43 5.65
N SER A 51 -14.26 1.93 4.92
CA SER A 51 -15.33 1.12 4.33
C SER A 51 -14.92 0.39 3.04
N GLY A 52 -13.72 0.69 2.52
CA GLY A 52 -13.18 0.10 1.30
C GLY A 52 -13.73 0.71 -0.01
N ASP A 53 -14.39 1.86 0.06
CA ASP A 53 -14.75 2.67 -1.11
C ASP A 53 -13.57 3.55 -1.51
N PHE A 54 -12.57 2.92 -2.12
CA PHE A 54 -11.35 3.63 -2.56
C PHE A 54 -11.61 4.60 -3.72
N THR A 55 -12.74 4.50 -4.42
CA THR A 55 -13.08 5.47 -5.46
C THR A 55 -13.52 6.77 -4.80
N ALA A 56 -14.51 6.71 -3.91
CA ALA A 56 -14.99 7.89 -3.18
C ALA A 56 -13.87 8.50 -2.32
N SER A 57 -13.08 7.67 -1.65
CA SER A 57 -11.92 8.15 -0.88
C SER A 57 -10.91 8.89 -1.76
N ASN A 58 -10.66 8.40 -2.98
CA ASN A 58 -9.71 9.02 -3.89
C ASN A 58 -10.20 10.38 -4.37
N GLU A 59 -11.50 10.50 -4.68
CA GLU A 59 -12.13 11.76 -5.07
C GLU A 59 -11.96 12.82 -3.98
N ARG A 60 -12.18 12.47 -2.71
CA ARG A 60 -12.05 13.40 -1.57
C ARG A 60 -10.62 13.86 -1.35
N PHE A 61 -9.65 12.94 -1.38
CA PHE A 61 -8.24 13.32 -1.24
C PHE A 61 -7.70 14.09 -2.45
N ASP A 62 -8.18 13.83 -3.67
CA ASP A 62 -7.84 14.63 -4.85
C ASP A 62 -8.41 16.05 -4.77
N GLU A 63 -9.62 16.21 -4.27
CA GLU A 63 -10.24 17.52 -4.02
C GLU A 63 -9.43 18.34 -3.01
N LEU A 64 -9.06 17.74 -1.88
CA LEU A 64 -8.19 18.37 -0.86
C LEU A 64 -6.83 18.79 -1.42
N LEU A 65 -6.22 17.95 -2.25
CA LEU A 65 -4.95 18.28 -2.90
C LEU A 65 -5.12 19.42 -3.92
N ALA A 66 -6.25 19.49 -4.63
CA ALA A 66 -6.56 20.58 -5.54
C ALA A 66 -6.80 21.91 -4.79
N HIS A 67 -7.29 21.85 -3.55
CA HIS A 67 -7.37 23.01 -2.64
C HIS A 67 -6.00 23.45 -2.10
N GLY A 68 -4.93 22.69 -2.36
CA GLY A 68 -3.58 22.97 -1.86
C GLY A 68 -3.33 22.46 -0.43
N ILE A 69 -4.20 21.59 0.10
CA ILE A 69 -4.05 21.02 1.43
C ILE A 69 -3.02 19.87 1.39
N ALA A 70 -1.77 20.22 1.65
CA ALA A 70 -0.61 19.34 1.64
C ALA A 70 -0.18 18.96 3.06
N ARG A 71 -0.99 18.16 3.76
CA ARG A 71 -0.74 17.69 5.14
C ARG A 71 -0.55 16.18 5.19
N ASP A 72 0.12 15.68 6.24
CA ASP A 72 0.43 14.26 6.42
C ASP A 72 -0.82 13.37 6.34
N GLU A 73 -1.95 13.79 6.91
CA GLU A 73 -3.22 13.05 6.85
C GLU A 73 -3.76 12.89 5.42
N VAL A 74 -3.63 13.94 4.59
CA VAL A 74 -4.05 13.90 3.19
C VAL A 74 -3.10 13.02 2.37
N PHE A 75 -1.79 13.10 2.62
CA PHE A 75 -0.82 12.24 1.96
C PHE A 75 -0.97 10.77 2.35
N ARG A 76 -1.21 10.49 3.64
CA ARG A 76 -1.53 9.16 4.15
C ARG A 76 -2.77 8.61 3.47
N GLY A 77 -3.88 9.35 3.55
CA GLY A 77 -5.15 8.98 2.94
C GLY A 77 -4.99 8.68 1.46
N LYS A 78 -4.36 9.59 0.70
CA LYS A 78 -4.08 9.39 -0.73
C LYS A 78 -3.24 8.14 -0.99
N GLY A 79 -2.20 7.92 -0.20
CA GLY A 79 -1.30 6.77 -0.34
C GLY A 79 -2.00 5.44 -0.09
N GLU A 80 -2.73 5.35 1.03
CA GLU A 80 -3.51 4.17 1.40
C GLU A 80 -4.66 3.90 0.45
N THR A 81 -5.30 4.94 -0.09
CA THR A 81 -6.38 4.80 -1.08
C THR A 81 -5.86 4.19 -2.37
N LEU A 82 -4.75 4.69 -2.92
CA LEU A 82 -4.14 4.14 -4.14
C LEU A 82 -3.65 2.71 -3.92
N ALA A 83 -3.02 2.43 -2.79
CA ALA A 83 -2.64 1.08 -2.41
C ALA A 83 -3.89 0.17 -2.29
N GLY A 84 -4.98 0.68 -1.72
CA GLY A 84 -6.26 -0.01 -1.59
C GLY A 84 -6.89 -0.37 -2.94
N GLN A 85 -6.85 0.54 -3.91
CA GLN A 85 -7.24 0.28 -5.31
C GLN A 85 -6.34 -0.78 -5.96
N ALA A 86 -5.05 -0.78 -5.63
CA ALA A 86 -4.09 -1.81 -6.04
C ALA A 86 -4.31 -3.18 -5.38
N GLY A 87 -5.27 -3.31 -4.46
CA GLY A 87 -5.57 -4.55 -3.75
C GLY A 87 -4.89 -4.68 -2.38
N PHE A 88 -4.10 -3.69 -1.95
CA PHE A 88 -3.50 -3.68 -0.62
C PHE A 88 -4.57 -3.70 0.48
N ARG A 89 -4.37 -4.55 1.48
CA ARG A 89 -5.14 -4.55 2.71
C ARG A 89 -4.17 -4.84 3.84
N PHE A 90 -3.95 -3.87 4.72
CA PHE A 90 -2.95 -3.95 5.78
C PHE A 90 -2.99 -5.27 6.56
N LEU A 91 -4.17 -5.63 7.08
CA LEU A 91 -4.35 -6.84 7.87
C LEU A 91 -4.17 -8.12 7.04
N ALA A 92 -4.61 -8.14 5.78
CA ALA A 92 -4.43 -9.32 4.92
C ALA A 92 -2.96 -9.51 4.54
N SER A 93 -2.23 -8.42 4.28
CA SER A 93 -0.79 -8.44 4.02
C SER A 93 -0.03 -8.92 5.25
N LEU A 94 -0.40 -8.44 6.45
CA LEU A 94 0.20 -8.90 7.70
C LEU A 94 -0.11 -10.38 7.96
N ASP A 95 -1.34 -10.80 7.74
CA ASP A 95 -1.77 -12.20 7.89
C ASP A 95 -1.03 -13.12 6.92
N ALA A 96 -0.86 -12.72 5.66
CA ALA A 96 -0.05 -13.44 4.68
C ALA A 96 1.42 -13.58 5.14
N LEU A 97 1.97 -12.58 5.83
CA LEU A 97 3.33 -12.65 6.38
C LEU A 97 3.42 -13.44 7.72
N GLN A 98 2.33 -13.62 8.46
CA GLN A 98 2.39 -14.19 9.81
C GLN A 98 1.77 -15.57 9.94
N ASN A 99 0.69 -15.86 9.22
CA ASN A 99 -0.20 -16.99 9.51
C ASN A 99 -0.48 -17.93 8.33
N GLY A 100 -0.03 -17.62 7.11
CA GLY A 100 -0.38 -18.35 5.88
C GLY A 100 0.23 -19.76 5.71
N VAL A 101 0.23 -20.60 6.74
CA VAL A 101 0.86 -21.94 6.71
C VAL A 101 -0.18 -23.01 6.37
N GLY A 102 -0.29 -23.36 5.09
CA GLY A 102 -0.87 -24.63 4.66
C GLY A 102 0.23 -25.67 4.45
N PRO A 103 -0.01 -26.97 4.66
CA PRO A 103 1.00 -28.03 4.49
C PRO A 103 1.54 -28.21 3.05
N TYR A 104 1.00 -27.47 2.09
CA TYR A 104 1.40 -27.47 0.67
C TYR A 104 1.94 -26.11 0.20
N ASP A 105 1.98 -25.10 1.07
CA ASP A 105 2.47 -23.76 0.74
C ASP A 105 3.95 -23.65 1.13
N THR A 106 4.82 -23.89 0.16
CA THR A 106 6.28 -23.83 0.30
C THR A 106 6.87 -22.49 -0.15
N ALA A 107 6.06 -21.54 -0.61
CA ALA A 107 6.55 -20.21 -0.98
C ALA A 107 6.96 -19.45 0.30
N PRO A 108 7.99 -18.60 0.30
CA PRO A 108 8.39 -17.88 1.49
C PRO A 108 7.30 -16.92 1.82
N VAL A 109 7.31 -16.59 3.09
CA VAL A 109 6.45 -15.62 3.73
C VAL A 109 6.19 -14.38 2.85
N CYS A 110 7.23 -13.80 2.25
CA CYS A 110 7.11 -12.60 1.40
C CYS A 110 6.38 -12.83 0.06
N PHE A 111 6.53 -14.00 -0.58
CA PHE A 111 5.90 -14.25 -1.90
C PHE A 111 4.38 -14.36 -1.85
N ARG A 112 3.83 -14.71 -0.68
CA ARG A 112 2.39 -14.74 -0.45
C ARG A 112 1.73 -13.37 -0.61
N CYS A 113 2.44 -12.30 -0.28
CA CYS A 113 1.93 -10.93 -0.41
C CYS A 113 1.66 -10.52 -1.85
N ALA A 114 2.36 -11.09 -2.84
CA ALA A 114 2.11 -10.75 -4.24
C ALA A 114 0.72 -11.14 -4.73
N SER A 115 0.09 -12.14 -4.11
CA SER A 115 -1.29 -12.54 -4.43
C SER A 115 -2.33 -11.46 -4.10
N LEU A 116 -2.00 -10.55 -3.18
CA LEU A 116 -2.86 -9.46 -2.76
C LEU A 116 -2.71 -8.23 -3.67
N VAL A 117 -1.58 -8.11 -4.38
CA VAL A 117 -1.30 -6.96 -5.27
C VAL A 117 -1.86 -7.23 -6.66
N ARG A 118 -2.91 -6.49 -7.03
CA ARG A 118 -3.57 -6.55 -8.33
C ARG A 118 -2.97 -5.58 -9.34
N ASP A 119 -2.59 -4.38 -8.89
CA ASP A 119 -2.03 -3.32 -9.74
C ASP A 119 -0.76 -2.75 -9.10
N ARG A 120 0.41 -3.21 -9.57
CA ARG A 120 1.71 -2.77 -9.06
C ARG A 120 1.96 -1.26 -9.28
N PRO A 121 1.70 -0.67 -10.47
CA PRO A 121 1.82 0.78 -10.66
C PRO A 121 1.03 1.62 -9.65
N LEU A 122 -0.21 1.25 -9.33
CA LEU A 122 -1.01 1.96 -8.32
C LEU A 122 -0.41 1.80 -6.90
N MET A 123 0.09 0.61 -6.56
CA MET A 123 0.78 0.37 -5.28
C MET A 123 2.00 1.28 -5.13
N VAL A 124 2.82 1.39 -6.18
CA VAL A 124 4.02 2.24 -6.22
C VAL A 124 3.67 3.72 -6.07
N GLN A 125 2.59 4.18 -6.68
CA GLN A 125 2.09 5.53 -6.46
C GLN A 125 1.67 5.73 -5.00
N GLY A 126 1.00 4.73 -4.39
CA GLY A 126 0.67 4.73 -2.96
C GLY A 126 1.90 4.94 -2.07
N ILE A 127 2.95 4.15 -2.28
CA ILE A 127 4.24 4.28 -1.58
C ILE A 127 4.83 5.69 -1.76
N THR A 128 4.79 6.22 -2.98
CA THR A 128 5.31 7.56 -3.28
C THR A 128 4.58 8.66 -2.50
N TRP A 129 3.27 8.53 -2.29
CA TRP A 129 2.51 9.45 -1.43
C TRP A 129 2.84 9.26 0.05
N MET A 130 2.95 8.01 0.52
CA MET A 130 3.35 7.70 1.89
C MET A 130 4.78 8.20 2.23
N ASN A 131 5.64 8.34 1.22
CA ASN A 131 6.97 8.91 1.39
C ASN A 131 7.01 10.43 1.57
N ARG A 132 5.87 11.11 1.39
CA ARG A 132 5.76 12.57 1.60
C ARG A 132 5.43 12.96 3.04
N LEU A 133 5.07 12.00 3.89
CA LEU A 133 4.76 12.27 5.29
C LEU A 133 5.99 12.84 6.01
N GLY A 134 5.83 14.00 6.66
CA GLY A 134 6.89 14.64 7.42
C GLY A 134 7.20 13.93 8.74
N SER A 135 6.21 13.26 9.35
CA SER A 135 6.38 12.54 10.62
C SER A 135 5.58 11.24 10.64
N PRO A 136 6.01 10.20 9.90
CA PRO A 136 5.28 8.94 9.83
C PRO A 136 5.30 8.22 11.18
N ASP A 137 4.10 7.86 11.64
CA ASP A 137 3.88 7.09 12.86
C ASP A 137 4.20 5.60 12.67
N ARG A 138 3.85 4.77 13.67
CA ARG A 138 4.11 3.32 13.59
C ARG A 138 3.27 2.64 12.51
N SER A 139 1.99 2.99 12.39
CA SER A 139 1.08 2.47 11.36
C SER A 139 1.56 2.84 9.97
N ASP A 140 1.94 4.10 9.76
CA ASP A 140 2.44 4.61 8.48
C ASP A 140 3.64 3.80 7.99
N ARG A 141 4.60 3.56 8.90
CA ARG A 141 5.82 2.79 8.63
C ARG A 141 5.50 1.35 8.28
N MET A 142 4.61 0.70 9.04
CA MET A 142 4.20 -0.67 8.72
C MET A 142 3.47 -0.73 7.39
N ALA A 143 2.50 0.16 7.15
CA ALA A 143 1.71 0.17 5.93
C ALA A 143 2.61 0.34 4.71
N ARG A 144 3.47 1.36 4.73
CA ARG A 144 4.45 1.63 3.69
C ARG A 144 5.38 0.44 3.44
N ALA A 145 5.96 -0.15 4.49
CA ALA A 145 6.86 -1.28 4.35
C ALA A 145 6.16 -2.53 3.75
N LEU A 146 4.93 -2.81 4.18
CA LEU A 146 4.13 -3.92 3.62
C LEU A 146 3.76 -3.68 2.15
N MET A 147 3.42 -2.44 1.78
CA MET A 147 3.20 -2.05 0.39
C MET A 147 4.47 -2.30 -0.44
N LYS A 148 5.64 -1.88 0.06
CA LYS A 148 6.93 -2.07 -0.64
C LYS A 148 7.26 -3.54 -0.83
N VAL A 149 7.10 -4.38 0.20
CA VAL A 149 7.32 -5.82 0.10
C VAL A 149 6.40 -6.43 -0.97
N GLY A 150 5.11 -6.11 -0.94
CA GLY A 150 4.15 -6.57 -1.94
C GLY A 150 4.51 -6.15 -3.37
N ALA A 151 4.85 -4.87 -3.56
CA ALA A 151 5.25 -4.33 -4.87
C ALA A 151 6.55 -4.95 -5.41
N ALA A 152 7.54 -5.15 -4.54
CA ALA A 152 8.84 -5.72 -4.90
C ALA A 152 8.73 -7.19 -5.29
N VAL A 153 8.04 -8.00 -4.49
CA VAL A 153 7.81 -9.41 -4.81
C VAL A 153 6.99 -9.55 -6.09
N ARG A 154 5.95 -8.73 -6.27
CA ARG A 154 5.16 -8.72 -7.51
C ARG A 154 6.03 -8.40 -8.72
N LEU A 155 6.96 -7.44 -8.60
CA LEU A 155 7.92 -7.13 -9.66
C LEU A 155 8.85 -8.31 -9.97
N LEU A 156 9.35 -9.01 -8.95
CA LEU A 156 10.20 -10.20 -9.14
C LEU A 156 9.46 -11.31 -9.87
N LEU A 157 8.19 -11.57 -9.51
CA LEU A 157 7.34 -12.53 -10.22
C LEU A 157 7.06 -12.08 -11.65
N ASP A 158 6.63 -10.82 -11.86
CA ASP A 158 6.37 -10.30 -13.20
C ASP A 158 7.62 -10.42 -14.11
N LYS A 159 8.83 -10.39 -13.53
CA LYS A 159 10.10 -10.51 -14.26
C LYS A 159 10.55 -11.96 -14.51
N TYR A 160 10.40 -12.84 -13.52
CA TYR A 160 11.07 -14.14 -13.51
C TYR A 160 10.13 -15.36 -13.44
N ASP A 161 8.86 -15.20 -13.04
CA ASP A 161 7.85 -16.27 -13.06
C ASP A 161 7.28 -16.41 -14.49
N THR A 162 8.08 -16.99 -15.37
CA THR A 162 7.75 -17.20 -16.78
C THR A 162 6.69 -18.29 -16.98
N ASN A 163 6.58 -19.24 -16.05
CA ASN A 163 5.59 -20.31 -16.10
C ASN A 163 4.24 -19.92 -15.48
N ASN A 164 4.17 -18.76 -14.80
CA ASN A 164 3.00 -18.14 -14.17
C ASN A 164 2.38 -18.94 -13.01
N ASN A 165 3.19 -19.72 -12.29
CA ASN A 165 2.74 -20.49 -11.13
C ASN A 165 2.83 -19.72 -9.79
N ARG A 166 3.23 -18.43 -9.84
CA ARG A 166 3.38 -17.50 -8.71
C ARG A 166 4.53 -17.87 -7.77
N ARG A 167 5.54 -18.55 -8.31
CA ARG A 167 6.74 -18.98 -7.61
C ARG A 167 7.95 -18.76 -8.52
N LEU A 168 9.15 -18.94 -7.97
CA LEU A 168 10.38 -18.87 -8.76
C LEU A 168 11.05 -20.24 -8.70
N ASP A 169 10.84 -21.05 -9.73
CA ASP A 169 11.25 -22.46 -9.69
C ASP A 169 12.05 -22.91 -10.92
N GLN A 170 12.37 -24.20 -10.95
CA GLN A 170 13.18 -24.80 -12.00
C GLN A 170 12.55 -24.73 -13.40
N TYR A 171 11.23 -24.54 -13.49
CA TYR A 171 10.50 -24.43 -14.75
C TYR A 171 10.53 -23.01 -15.31
N ASP A 172 11.10 -22.05 -14.57
CA ASP A 172 11.26 -20.69 -15.05
C ASP A 172 12.50 -20.47 -15.92
N GLU A 173 12.31 -19.74 -17.02
CA GLU A 173 13.35 -19.28 -17.94
C GLU A 173 13.98 -17.99 -17.44
N ILE A 174 14.94 -18.12 -16.53
CA ILE A 174 15.67 -16.99 -15.94
C ILE A 174 16.97 -16.72 -16.71
N ASP A 175 17.08 -15.52 -17.27
CA ASP A 175 18.28 -15.02 -17.95
C ASP A 175 18.63 -13.59 -17.48
N PHE A 176 19.81 -13.10 -17.85
CA PHE A 176 20.29 -11.75 -17.52
C PHE A 176 19.48 -10.66 -18.20
N ASP A 177 19.16 -10.89 -19.47
CA ASP A 177 18.62 -9.90 -20.40
C ASP A 177 17.19 -10.25 -20.82
N SER A 178 16.41 -10.88 -19.93
CA SER A 178 14.94 -10.92 -20.04
C SER A 178 14.43 -9.47 -20.00
N ASN A 179 14.51 -8.81 -21.15
CA ASN A 179 14.04 -7.47 -21.44
C ASN A 179 12.78 -7.63 -22.27
N ASP A 180 11.74 -8.08 -21.57
CA ASP A 180 10.38 -8.25 -22.06
C ASP A 180 9.70 -6.91 -22.42
N GLY A 181 10.41 -5.78 -22.25
CA GLY A 181 9.91 -4.43 -22.44
C GLY A 181 8.91 -3.98 -21.37
N LYS A 182 8.68 -4.81 -20.34
CA LYS A 182 7.67 -4.59 -19.28
C LYS A 182 8.31 -4.46 -17.90
N THR A 183 9.46 -5.10 -17.69
CA THR A 183 10.20 -5.09 -16.42
C THR A 183 11.56 -4.41 -16.56
N PRO A 184 12.08 -3.76 -15.50
CA PRO A 184 13.41 -3.16 -15.52
C PRO A 184 14.51 -4.21 -15.74
N THR A 185 15.67 -3.77 -16.21
CA THR A 185 16.87 -4.64 -16.24
C THR A 185 17.30 -5.02 -14.82
N TRP A 186 18.06 -6.11 -14.66
CA TRP A 186 18.56 -6.50 -13.33
C TRP A 186 19.31 -5.39 -12.61
N PRO A 187 20.23 -4.61 -13.23
CA PRO A 187 20.90 -3.51 -12.55
C PRO A 187 19.93 -2.46 -12.01
N SER A 188 18.92 -2.06 -12.80
CA SER A 188 17.89 -1.11 -12.34
C SER A 188 17.05 -1.69 -11.22
N LEU A 189 16.63 -2.95 -11.33
CA LEU A 189 15.86 -3.63 -10.30
C LEU A 189 16.66 -3.76 -8.99
N TYR A 190 17.93 -4.16 -9.07
CA TYR A 190 18.81 -4.30 -7.92
C TYR A 190 19.05 -2.94 -7.24
N GLN A 191 19.27 -1.89 -8.04
CA GLN A 191 19.37 -0.54 -7.53
C GLN A 191 18.08 -0.12 -6.81
N ASP A 192 16.91 -0.33 -7.42
CA ASP A 192 15.62 0.09 -6.87
C ASP A 192 15.23 -0.69 -5.61
N LEU A 193 15.55 -1.99 -5.54
CA LEU A 193 15.13 -2.84 -4.43
C LEU A 193 16.14 -2.89 -3.28
N VAL A 194 17.44 -2.78 -3.57
CA VAL A 194 18.50 -3.07 -2.59
C VAL A 194 19.32 -1.82 -2.26
N THR A 195 20.07 -1.27 -3.21
CA THR A 195 21.11 -0.27 -2.90
C THR A 195 20.61 1.18 -2.86
N GLY A 196 19.52 1.46 -3.56
CA GLY A 196 19.02 2.81 -3.78
C GLY A 196 19.89 3.66 -4.73
N PRO A 197 19.44 4.87 -5.08
CA PRO A 197 18.11 5.42 -4.78
C PRO A 197 17.00 4.65 -5.53
N ALA A 198 15.89 4.40 -4.85
CA ALA A 198 14.74 3.72 -5.43
C ALA A 198 13.82 4.70 -6.15
N ALA A 199 13.29 4.31 -7.31
CA ALA A 199 12.36 5.13 -8.09
C ALA A 199 11.09 5.56 -7.32
N ASP A 200 10.62 4.72 -6.40
CA ASP A 200 9.45 4.96 -5.53
C ASP A 200 9.82 5.59 -4.17
N GLY A 201 11.11 5.88 -3.95
CA GLY A 201 11.63 6.50 -2.75
C GLY A 201 11.97 5.54 -1.61
N GLU A 202 11.74 4.23 -1.76
CA GLU A 202 11.94 3.25 -0.68
C GLU A 202 12.58 1.95 -1.17
N THR A 203 13.64 1.47 -0.51
CA THR A 203 14.23 0.15 -0.77
C THR A 203 13.62 -0.93 0.14
N LEU A 204 13.87 -2.22 -0.15
CA LEU A 204 13.49 -3.30 0.78
C LEU A 204 14.24 -3.21 2.11
N GLU A 205 15.45 -2.66 2.12
CA GLU A 205 16.17 -2.38 3.37
C GLU A 205 15.46 -1.28 4.18
N GLN A 206 14.95 -0.24 3.53
CA GLN A 206 14.15 0.78 4.21
C GLN A 206 12.85 0.19 4.76
N ALA A 207 12.18 -0.68 4.00
CA ALA A 207 11.00 -1.42 4.47
C ALA A 207 11.32 -2.30 5.69
N PHE A 208 12.46 -3.00 5.70
CA PHE A 208 12.93 -3.75 6.87
C PHE A 208 13.04 -2.86 8.12
N LEU A 209 13.67 -1.69 7.99
CA LEU A 209 13.83 -0.75 9.10
C LEU A 209 12.49 -0.17 9.57
N ASP A 210 11.56 0.07 8.65
CA ASP A 210 10.23 0.57 8.99
C ASP A 210 9.35 -0.49 9.64
N LEU A 211 9.46 -1.77 9.27
CA LEU A 211 8.86 -2.86 10.05
C LEU A 211 9.46 -2.97 11.45
N ALA A 212 10.79 -2.83 11.59
CA ALA A 212 11.44 -2.86 12.89
C ALA A 212 10.94 -1.72 13.80
N ARG A 213 10.77 -0.52 13.27
CA ARG A 213 10.20 0.63 14.02
C ARG A 213 8.69 0.50 14.26
N GLY A 214 7.97 -0.06 13.29
CA GLY A 214 6.52 -0.23 13.33
C GLY A 214 6.07 -1.28 14.34
N PHE A 215 6.80 -2.40 14.43
CA PHE A 215 6.48 -3.51 15.34
C PHE A 215 7.05 -3.37 16.75
N ASP A 216 7.92 -2.39 17.00
CA ASP A 216 8.52 -2.19 18.32
C ASP A 216 7.45 -1.89 19.39
N GLY A 217 7.51 -2.60 20.52
CA GLY A 217 6.73 -2.33 21.72
C GLY A 217 5.97 -3.53 22.29
N ARG A 218 6.09 -4.73 21.70
CA ARG A 218 5.47 -5.95 22.21
C ARG A 218 6.44 -7.12 22.14
N GLY A 219 6.59 -7.88 23.21
CA GLY A 219 7.42 -9.09 23.26
C GLY A 219 8.78 -8.87 23.89
N ASP A 220 9.77 -9.65 23.48
CA ASP A 220 11.09 -9.70 24.14
C ASP A 220 12.09 -8.72 23.48
N PRO A 221 13.06 -8.20 24.24
CA PRO A 221 14.14 -7.38 23.68
C PRO A 221 14.91 -8.13 22.59
N TRP A 222 15.13 -7.48 21.45
CA TRP A 222 15.92 -8.02 20.36
C TRP A 222 16.66 -6.92 19.62
N VAL A 223 17.76 -7.32 18.97
CA VAL A 223 18.57 -6.45 18.12
C VAL A 223 18.58 -7.03 16.71
N LEU A 224 18.08 -6.26 15.77
CA LEU A 224 18.05 -6.56 14.34
C LEU A 224 19.20 -5.82 13.65
N LEU A 225 19.81 -6.45 12.66
CA LEU A 225 20.83 -5.87 11.81
C LEU A 225 20.28 -5.77 10.39
N SER A 226 20.34 -4.60 9.77
CA SER A 226 19.89 -4.45 8.39
C SER A 226 20.84 -5.18 7.42
N PRO A 227 20.33 -5.82 6.36
CA PRO A 227 21.10 -6.75 5.54
C PRO A 227 22.28 -6.12 4.77
N VAL A 228 22.11 -4.87 4.30
CA VAL A 228 23.08 -4.25 3.37
C VAL A 228 23.96 -3.24 4.08
N ALA A 229 23.35 -2.29 4.78
CA ALA A 229 24.04 -1.21 5.47
C ALA A 229 24.46 -1.57 6.91
N GLY A 230 24.07 -2.73 7.43
CA GLY A 230 24.42 -3.17 8.79
C GLY A 230 23.87 -2.24 9.88
N GLN A 231 22.74 -1.57 9.62
CA GLN A 231 22.14 -0.66 10.59
C GLN A 231 21.49 -1.45 11.71
N THR A 232 21.75 -1.04 12.95
CA THR A 232 21.19 -1.69 14.13
C THR A 232 19.83 -1.10 14.46
N ALA A 233 18.80 -1.96 14.58
CA ALA A 233 17.49 -1.60 15.10
C ALA A 233 17.21 -2.43 16.37
N SER A 234 17.15 -1.77 17.52
CA SER A 234 16.83 -2.41 18.81
C SER A 234 15.39 -2.09 19.20
N GLY A 235 14.70 -3.07 19.79
CA GLY A 235 13.32 -2.91 20.22
C GLY A 235 12.80 -4.14 20.95
N THR A 236 11.49 -4.20 21.16
CA THR A 236 10.80 -5.34 21.76
C THR A 236 9.84 -5.97 20.75
N PHE A 237 10.00 -7.27 20.48
CA PHE A 237 9.30 -7.96 19.39
C PHE A 237 8.70 -9.29 19.83
N SER A 238 7.48 -9.58 19.37
CA SER A 238 6.92 -10.92 19.42
C SER A 238 7.70 -11.84 18.48
N ALA A 239 7.59 -13.15 18.68
CA ALA A 239 8.21 -14.12 17.77
C ALA A 239 7.73 -13.96 16.32
N SER A 240 6.44 -13.70 16.11
CA SER A 240 5.87 -13.47 14.78
C SER A 240 6.38 -12.19 14.12
N ASN A 241 6.42 -11.07 14.86
CA ASN A 241 6.92 -9.80 14.34
C ASN A 241 8.38 -9.90 13.94
N ARG A 242 9.21 -10.53 14.78
CA ARG A 242 10.62 -10.79 14.48
C ARG A 242 10.77 -11.66 13.24
N ALA A 243 10.01 -12.76 13.12
CA ALA A 243 10.04 -13.62 11.94
C ALA A 243 9.63 -12.87 10.66
N THR A 244 8.61 -12.00 10.73
CA THR A 244 8.22 -11.15 9.60
C THR A 244 9.33 -10.20 9.18
N ILE A 245 9.98 -9.51 10.12
CA ILE A 245 11.08 -8.59 9.83
C ILE A 245 12.26 -9.35 9.21
N GLN A 246 12.61 -10.51 9.79
CA GLN A 246 13.68 -11.36 9.28
C GLN A 246 13.39 -11.88 7.87
N ALA A 247 12.15 -12.29 7.55
CA ALA A 247 11.79 -12.74 6.20
C ALA A 247 12.01 -11.66 5.14
N VAL A 248 11.76 -10.38 5.47
CA VAL A 248 12.10 -9.27 4.57
C VAL A 248 13.61 -9.10 4.46
N GLY A 249 14.34 -9.22 5.58
CA GLY A 249 15.81 -9.20 5.60
C GLY A 249 16.43 -10.28 4.71
N ASP A 250 15.98 -11.53 4.87
CA ASP A 250 16.42 -12.69 4.09
C ASP A 250 16.16 -12.50 2.59
N LEU A 251 15.04 -11.86 2.21
CA LEU A 251 14.78 -11.51 0.81
C LEU A 251 15.83 -10.53 0.27
N VAL A 252 16.22 -9.52 1.05
CA VAL A 252 17.27 -8.57 0.66
C VAL A 252 18.63 -9.27 0.55
N ASP A 253 18.98 -10.10 1.52
CA ASP A 253 20.24 -10.86 1.52
C ASP A 253 20.34 -11.78 0.30
N ARG A 254 19.26 -12.48 -0.06
CA ARG A 254 19.24 -13.35 -1.23
C ARG A 254 19.33 -12.55 -2.54
N LEU A 255 18.70 -11.37 -2.63
CA LEU A 255 18.87 -10.46 -3.78
C LEU A 255 20.33 -9.98 -3.90
N ALA A 256 20.96 -9.61 -2.79
CA ALA A 256 22.37 -9.24 -2.74
C ALA A 256 23.28 -10.40 -3.14
N ALA A 257 22.97 -11.63 -2.72
CA ALA A 257 23.71 -12.83 -3.06
C ALA A 257 23.59 -13.25 -4.54
N ALA A 258 22.50 -12.89 -5.22
CA ALA A 258 22.34 -13.14 -6.65
C ALA A 258 23.20 -12.20 -7.51
N HIS A 259 23.44 -10.97 -7.04
CA HIS A 259 24.10 -9.92 -7.83
C HIS A 259 25.50 -10.28 -8.36
N PRO A 260 26.41 -10.93 -7.60
CA PRO A 260 27.73 -11.33 -8.10
C PRO A 260 27.71 -12.28 -9.31
N TYR A 261 26.62 -13.01 -9.55
CA TYR A 261 26.51 -13.92 -10.70
C TYR A 261 25.99 -13.25 -11.97
N TYR A 262 25.40 -12.05 -11.84
CA TYR A 262 24.86 -11.29 -12.97
C TYR A 262 25.96 -10.96 -13.98
N ASN A 263 25.69 -11.19 -15.26
CA ASN A 263 26.64 -11.01 -16.37
C ASN A 263 27.93 -11.85 -16.26
N VAL A 264 27.95 -12.86 -15.38
CA VAL A 264 29.10 -13.76 -15.18
C VAL A 264 28.72 -15.21 -15.49
N HIS A 265 27.66 -15.74 -14.86
CA HIS A 265 27.25 -17.14 -15.06
C HIS A 265 25.72 -17.32 -14.91
N VAL A 266 25.02 -17.46 -16.05
CA VAL A 266 23.53 -17.52 -16.10
C VAL A 266 22.97 -18.61 -15.19
N ALA A 267 23.54 -19.82 -15.21
CA ALA A 267 22.99 -20.91 -14.40
C ALA A 267 23.11 -20.66 -12.88
N SER A 268 24.16 -19.96 -12.43
CA SER A 268 24.32 -19.61 -11.01
C SER A 268 23.38 -18.47 -10.61
N PHE A 269 23.21 -17.49 -11.51
CA PHE A 269 22.25 -16.42 -11.33
C PHE A 269 20.81 -16.97 -11.26
N ALA A 270 20.41 -17.80 -12.22
CA ALA A 270 19.10 -18.45 -12.22
C ALA A 270 18.86 -19.28 -10.96
N ALA A 271 19.86 -20.04 -10.50
CA ALA A 271 19.76 -20.76 -9.24
C ALA A 271 19.55 -19.81 -8.03
N ALA A 272 20.30 -18.71 -7.95
CA ALA A 272 20.15 -17.73 -6.88
C ALA A 272 18.79 -17.00 -6.93
N ILE A 273 18.26 -16.70 -8.11
CA ILE A 273 16.93 -16.08 -8.29
C ILE A 273 15.82 -17.04 -7.86
N ARG A 274 15.90 -18.33 -8.20
CA ARG A 274 14.93 -19.33 -7.74
C ARG A 274 14.91 -19.43 -6.22
N LEU A 275 16.08 -19.37 -5.59
CA LEU A 275 16.18 -19.35 -4.13
C LEU A 275 15.55 -18.10 -3.48
N LEU A 276 15.20 -17.03 -4.21
CA LEU A 276 14.46 -15.91 -3.61
C LEU A 276 13.10 -16.36 -3.04
N ASP A 277 12.48 -17.36 -3.67
CA ASP A 277 11.24 -17.99 -3.19
C ASP A 277 11.50 -19.10 -2.14
N GLY A 278 12.70 -19.17 -1.57
CA GLY A 278 12.99 -20.04 -0.41
C GLY A 278 12.76 -21.54 -0.64
N ALA A 279 12.47 -21.97 -1.87
CA ALA A 279 12.40 -23.37 -2.24
C ALA A 279 13.84 -23.90 -2.36
N GLU A 280 14.28 -24.63 -1.34
CA GLU A 280 15.47 -25.50 -1.40
C GLU A 280 15.11 -26.88 -1.97
#